data_AF-A0A814G0D8-F1
#
_entry.id   AF-A0A814G0D8-F1
#
_cell.length_a   1.000
_cell.length_b   1.000
_cell.length_c   1.000
_cell.angle_alpha   90.00
_cell.angle_beta   90.00
_cell.angle_gamma   90.00
#
_symmetry.space_group_name_H-M   'P 1'
#
loop_
_entity.id
_entity.type
_entity.pdbx_description
1 polymer ?
#
loop_
_entity_poly.entity_id
_entity_poly.type
_entity_poly.pdbx_seq_one_letter_code
_entity_poly.pdbx_strand_id
1 'polypeptide(L)'
;MNGLCDFIGALCLIACVTSLINIGILALNRYFIICNNKWYKKIFSFKKTILYCLINWIIGILVDLPNLTGWGGHYYDSKTTSCIWNRLKSHSYSIFFPTSSILFPSVFILICYVRIFVFAKNSRKKVMNLSKENKKKGFNKSVKLAKGLFCSFMLFTACWLPYGLIVMTDFHDRLSRAAHMFPIAIAHFNSTLNPIFFGISNRHFKNGYKKFISLVLVKLRIGKKKDMKSSLNNSNGTKIEG
;
A
#
# COMPACT_ATOMS: atom_id res chain seq x y z
N MET A 1 -5.16 31.34 1.30
CA MET A 1 -4.27 30.33 0.66
C MET A 1 -4.78 28.93 1.00
N ASN A 2 -6.05 28.61 0.71
CA ASN A 2 -6.72 27.46 1.33
C ASN A 2 -6.90 26.28 0.34
N GLY A 3 -7.27 26.54 -0.92
CA GLY A 3 -7.62 25.47 -1.87
C GLY A 3 -6.50 24.48 -2.20
N LEU A 4 -5.23 24.90 -2.25
CA LEU A 4 -4.11 23.97 -2.47
C LEU A 4 -3.94 23.01 -1.29
N CYS A 5 -4.08 23.51 -0.07
CA CYS A 5 -3.96 22.69 1.12
C CYS A 5 -5.13 21.71 1.24
N ASP A 6 -6.33 22.17 0.93
CA ASP A 6 -7.52 21.33 0.89
C ASP A 6 -7.38 20.20 -0.13
N PHE A 7 -6.87 20.52 -1.32
CA PHE A 7 -6.60 19.52 -2.36
C PHE A 7 -5.55 18.49 -1.93
N ILE A 8 -4.43 18.93 -1.34
CA ILE A 8 -3.38 18.03 -0.86
C ILE A 8 -3.91 17.13 0.28
N GLY A 9 -4.62 17.71 1.25
CA GLY A 9 -5.22 16.98 2.35
C GLY A 9 -6.21 15.92 1.87
N ALA A 10 -7.09 16.30 0.94
CA ALA A 10 -8.04 15.41 0.29
C ALA A 10 -7.33 14.25 -0.44
N LEU A 11 -6.33 14.56 -1.26
CA LEU A 11 -5.57 13.56 -2.00
C LEU A 11 -4.88 12.56 -1.07
N CYS A 12 -4.25 13.03 0.01
CA CYS A 12 -3.62 12.18 1.01
C CYS A 12 -4.63 11.26 1.72
N LEU A 13 -5.78 11.80 2.12
CA LEU A 13 -6.84 11.03 2.77
C LEU A 13 -7.42 9.97 1.83
N ILE A 14 -7.81 10.37 0.61
CA ILE A 14 -8.35 9.48 -0.42
C ILE A 14 -7.36 8.35 -0.72
N ALA A 15 -6.07 8.67 -0.89
CA ALA A 15 -5.04 7.66 -1.16
C ALA A 15 -4.87 6.68 0.01
N CYS A 16 -4.93 7.14 1.26
CA CYS A 16 -4.85 6.29 2.44
C CYS A 16 -6.02 5.30 2.53
N VAL A 17 -7.25 5.81 2.40
CA VAL A 17 -8.48 5.00 2.43
C VAL A 17 -8.48 3.99 1.28
N THR A 18 -8.15 4.43 0.07
CA THR A 18 -8.05 3.58 -1.13
C THR A 18 -7.02 2.47 -0.94
N SER A 19 -5.87 2.77 -0.30
CA SER A 19 -4.83 1.79 0.00
C SER A 19 -5.32 0.71 0.96
N LEU A 20 -6.02 1.07 2.04
CA LEU A 20 -6.56 0.11 3.00
C LEU A 20 -7.65 -0.77 2.38
N ILE A 21 -8.57 -0.19 1.61
CA ILE A 21 -9.60 -0.93 0.89
C ILE A 21 -8.96 -1.87 -0.15
N ASN A 22 -7.91 -1.44 -0.84
CA ASN A 22 -7.15 -2.32 -1.74
C ASN A 22 -6.60 -3.54 -0.98
N ILE A 23 -5.98 -3.33 0.18
CA ILE A 23 -5.50 -4.44 1.05
C ILE A 23 -6.67 -5.37 1.41
N GLY A 24 -7.85 -4.82 1.70
CA GLY A 24 -9.11 -5.55 1.90
C GLY A 24 -9.52 -6.41 0.72
N ILE A 25 -9.57 -5.85 -0.48
CA ILE A 25 -9.92 -6.56 -1.71
C ILE A 25 -8.88 -7.67 -1.97
N LEU A 26 -7.59 -7.39 -1.76
CA LEU A 26 -6.53 -8.39 -1.88
C LEU A 26 -6.70 -9.54 -0.88
N ALA A 27 -7.03 -9.24 0.39
CA ALA A 27 -7.32 -10.24 1.41
C ALA A 27 -8.52 -11.11 1.04
N LEU A 28 -9.61 -10.49 0.56
CA LEU A 28 -10.81 -11.18 0.11
C LEU A 28 -10.55 -12.09 -1.09
N ASN A 29 -9.79 -11.60 -2.07
CA ASN A 29 -9.34 -12.36 -3.23
C ASN A 29 -8.51 -13.59 -2.83
N ARG A 30 -7.61 -13.45 -1.85
CA ARG A 30 -6.87 -14.60 -1.29
C ARG A 30 -7.80 -15.55 -0.53
N TYR A 31 -8.74 -15.03 0.24
CA TYR A 31 -9.73 -15.83 0.97
C TYR A 31 -10.53 -16.72 0.01
N PHE A 32 -11.05 -16.18 -1.09
CA PHE A 32 -11.80 -16.99 -2.06
C PHE A 32 -10.93 -18.02 -2.77
N ILE A 33 -9.70 -17.71 -3.19
CA ILE A 33 -8.82 -18.73 -3.81
C ILE A 33 -8.48 -19.86 -2.83
N ILE A 34 -8.22 -19.55 -1.55
CA ILE A 34 -7.70 -20.53 -0.58
C ILE A 34 -8.84 -21.28 0.10
N CYS A 35 -9.83 -20.57 0.62
CA CYS A 35 -10.87 -21.12 1.49
C CYS A 35 -12.14 -21.49 0.71
N ASN A 36 -12.45 -20.82 -0.41
CA ASN A 36 -13.69 -21.02 -1.13
C ASN A 36 -13.54 -20.95 -2.66
N ASN A 37 -12.67 -21.81 -3.19
CA ASN A 37 -12.26 -21.77 -4.60
C ASN A 37 -13.42 -21.94 -5.60
N LYS A 38 -14.52 -22.59 -5.18
CA LYS A 38 -15.73 -22.78 -6.01
C LYS A 38 -16.33 -21.44 -6.47
N TRP A 39 -16.31 -20.44 -5.60
CA TRP A 39 -16.88 -19.12 -5.88
C TRP A 39 -15.88 -18.14 -6.50
N TYR A 40 -14.58 -18.47 -6.50
CA TYR A 40 -13.54 -17.57 -6.96
C TYR A 40 -13.77 -17.05 -8.37
N LYS A 41 -14.02 -17.93 -9.35
CA LYS A 41 -14.25 -17.54 -10.75
C LYS A 41 -15.54 -16.73 -10.95
N LYS A 42 -16.53 -16.89 -10.08
CA LYS A 42 -17.79 -16.12 -10.13
C LYS A 42 -17.58 -14.70 -9.61
N ILE A 43 -16.73 -14.52 -8.61
CA ILE A 43 -16.49 -13.23 -7.95
C ILE A 43 -15.36 -12.46 -8.63
N PHE A 44 -14.23 -13.10 -8.91
CA PHE A 44 -13.06 -12.46 -9.50
C PHE A 44 -12.88 -12.85 -10.98
N SER A 45 -12.93 -11.83 -11.83
CA SER A 45 -12.53 -11.87 -13.23
C SER A 45 -11.80 -10.56 -13.56
N PHE A 46 -11.07 -10.51 -14.68
CA PHE A 46 -10.33 -9.30 -15.06
C PHE A 46 -11.23 -8.05 -15.11
N LYS A 47 -12.40 -8.16 -15.78
CA LYS A 47 -13.37 -7.07 -15.90
C LYS A 47 -13.91 -6.63 -14.53
N LYS A 48 -14.22 -7.58 -13.64
CA LYS A 48 -14.70 -7.27 -12.29
C LYS A 48 -13.62 -6.65 -11.42
N THR A 49 -12.37 -7.08 -11.55
CA THR A 49 -11.24 -6.49 -10.83
C THR A 49 -11.03 -5.03 -11.23
N ILE A 50 -11.13 -4.69 -12.53
CA ILE A 50 -11.10 -3.29 -12.98
C ILE A 50 -12.24 -2.50 -12.34
N LEU A 51 -13.45 -3.05 -12.35
CA LEU A 51 -14.61 -2.41 -11.72
C LEU A 51 -14.38 -2.19 -10.21
N TYR A 52 -13.82 -3.16 -9.49
CA TYR A 52 -13.49 -3.03 -8.06
C TYR A 52 -12.45 -1.93 -7.81
N CYS A 53 -11.45 -1.79 -8.68
CA CYS A 53 -10.48 -0.70 -8.59
C CYS A 53 -11.14 0.68 -8.77
N LEU A 54 -12.05 0.81 -9.75
CA LEU A 54 -12.77 2.07 -9.99
C LEU A 54 -13.71 2.41 -8.83
N ILE A 55 -14.48 1.44 -8.35
CA ILE A 55 -15.36 1.58 -7.19
C ILE A 55 -14.55 2.01 -5.96
N ASN A 56 -13.36 1.44 -5.75
CA ASN A 56 -12.51 1.80 -4.62
C ASN A 56 -12.14 3.30 -4.63
N TRP A 57 -11.73 3.85 -5.77
CA TRP A 57 -11.45 5.28 -5.90
C TRP A 57 -12.68 6.15 -5.62
N ILE A 58 -13.85 5.73 -6.13
CA ILE A 58 -15.12 6.43 -5.87
C ILE A 58 -15.43 6.42 -4.37
N ILE A 59 -15.27 5.29 -3.68
CA ILE A 59 -15.44 5.19 -2.23
C ILE A 59 -14.47 6.14 -1.51
N GLY A 60 -13.21 6.19 -1.92
CA GLY A 60 -12.22 7.12 -1.35
C GLY A 60 -12.69 8.58 -1.44
N ILE A 61 -13.20 9.00 -2.60
CA ILE A 61 -13.75 10.37 -2.81
C ILE A 61 -14.98 10.60 -1.93
N LEU A 62 -15.91 9.64 -1.88
CA LEU A 62 -17.12 9.75 -1.07
C LEU A 62 -16.82 9.85 0.43
N VAL A 63 -15.77 9.18 0.90
CA VAL A 63 -15.30 9.25 2.30
C VAL A 63 -14.74 10.63 2.64
N ASP A 64 -14.15 11.35 1.68
CA ASP A 64 -13.65 12.72 1.89
C ASP A 64 -14.76 13.78 1.76
N LEU A 65 -15.90 13.45 1.15
CA LEU A 65 -16.99 14.40 0.92
C LEU A 65 -17.46 15.15 2.19
N PRO A 66 -17.57 14.52 3.39
CA PRO A 66 -17.85 15.24 4.64
C PRO A 66 -16.85 16.36 4.99
N ASN A 67 -15.59 16.25 4.58
CA ASN A 67 -14.61 17.32 4.76
C ASN A 67 -14.91 18.51 3.85
N LEU A 68 -15.42 18.25 2.65
CA LEU A 68 -15.74 19.28 1.66
C LEU A 68 -17.08 19.96 1.94
N THR A 69 -18.05 19.25 2.52
CA THR A 69 -19.37 19.79 2.87
C THR A 69 -19.42 20.46 4.24
N GLY A 70 -18.32 20.40 5.01
CA GLY A 70 -18.12 21.18 6.22
C GLY A 70 -18.34 20.46 7.56
N TRP A 71 -18.76 19.18 7.56
CA TRP A 71 -18.80 18.38 8.80
C TRP A 71 -17.39 18.12 9.34
N GLY A 72 -16.46 17.81 8.43
CA GLY A 72 -15.01 17.83 8.66
C GLY A 72 -14.37 19.04 7.98
N GLY A 73 -13.09 18.91 7.64
CA GLY A 73 -12.35 19.91 6.88
C GLY A 73 -10.91 19.50 6.68
N HIS A 74 -10.20 20.23 5.82
CA HIS A 74 -8.75 20.13 5.69
C HIS A 74 -8.12 21.41 6.23
N TYR A 75 -6.89 21.32 6.73
CA TYR A 75 -6.14 22.48 7.21
C TYR A 75 -4.64 22.22 7.17
N TYR A 76 -3.87 23.30 7.19
CA TYR A 76 -2.44 23.22 7.39
C TYR A 76 -2.15 23.09 8.89
N ASP A 77 -1.61 21.93 9.29
CA ASP A 77 -1.18 21.72 10.65
C ASP A 77 0.29 22.13 10.82
N SER A 78 0.52 23.15 11.64
CA SER A 78 1.86 23.67 11.95
C SER A 78 2.70 22.71 12.80
N LYS A 79 2.10 21.73 13.47
CA LYS A 79 2.84 20.71 14.22
C LYS A 79 3.39 19.65 13.28
N THR A 80 2.58 19.12 12.37
CA THR A 80 3.03 18.14 11.37
C THR A 80 3.62 18.76 10.10
N THR A 81 3.60 20.08 9.98
CA THR A 81 4.06 20.85 8.79
C THR A 81 3.43 20.36 7.48
N SER A 82 2.17 19.90 7.56
CA SER A 82 1.50 19.17 6.47
C SER A 82 0.04 19.59 6.35
N CYS A 83 -0.52 19.42 5.15
CA CYS A 83 -1.95 19.57 4.91
C CYS A 83 -2.66 18.26 5.21
N ILE A 84 -3.52 18.27 6.22
CA ILE A 84 -4.20 17.08 6.74
C ILE A 84 -5.68 17.38 7.01
N TRP A 85 -6.44 16.32 7.26
CA TRP A 85 -7.81 16.48 7.75
C TRP A 85 -7.82 17.11 9.15
N ASN A 86 -8.79 17.98 9.39
CA ASN A 86 -8.93 18.77 10.60
C ASN A 86 -9.66 17.99 11.69
N ARG A 87 -8.87 17.26 12.46
CA ARG A 87 -9.30 16.49 13.64
C ARG A 87 -9.79 17.31 14.83
N LEU A 88 -9.69 18.64 14.79
CA LEU A 88 -10.14 19.52 15.87
C LEU A 88 -11.45 20.24 15.53
N LYS A 89 -11.87 20.22 14.25
CA LYS A 89 -13.05 20.94 13.79
C LYS A 89 -14.36 20.35 14.33
N SER A 90 -14.48 19.03 14.36
CA SER A 90 -15.67 18.34 14.85
C SER A 90 -15.31 17.04 15.56
N HIS A 91 -15.73 16.91 16.82
CA HIS A 91 -15.46 15.73 17.62
C HIS A 91 -16.19 14.49 17.06
N SER A 92 -17.44 14.65 16.60
CA SER A 92 -18.21 13.57 16.00
C SER A 92 -17.56 13.06 14.72
N TYR A 93 -17.08 13.96 13.86
CA TYR A 93 -16.34 13.57 12.65
C TYR A 93 -15.02 12.86 12.98
N SER A 94 -14.30 13.35 14.00
CA SER A 94 -12.99 12.84 14.40
C SER A 94 -13.03 11.44 14.99
N ILE A 95 -14.18 11.01 15.53
CA ILE A 95 -14.42 9.62 15.92
C ILE A 95 -14.96 8.80 14.73
N PHE A 96 -15.93 9.36 13.99
CA PHE A 96 -16.60 8.68 12.89
C PHE A 96 -15.64 8.24 11.79
N PHE A 97 -14.76 9.14 11.32
CA PHE A 97 -13.88 8.88 10.19
C PHE A 97 -12.88 7.74 10.48
N PRO A 98 -12.05 7.77 11.55
CA PRO A 98 -11.13 6.66 11.81
C PRO A 98 -11.87 5.35 12.13
N THR A 99 -13.02 5.41 12.79
CA THR A 99 -13.81 4.22 13.09
C THR A 99 -14.32 3.57 11.80
N SER A 100 -15.01 4.32 10.95
CA SER A 100 -15.63 3.82 9.73
C SER A 100 -14.62 3.47 8.63
N SER A 101 -13.60 4.30 8.43
CA SER A 101 -12.65 4.17 7.31
C SER A 101 -11.38 3.40 7.64
N ILE A 102 -11.05 3.21 8.92
CA ILE A 102 -9.82 2.49 9.34
C ILE A 102 -10.15 1.25 10.17
N LEU A 103 -10.87 1.39 11.28
CA LEU A 103 -11.11 0.28 12.21
C LEU A 103 -11.92 -0.84 11.55
N PHE A 104 -13.09 -0.53 10.98
CA PHE A 104 -13.95 -1.53 10.34
C PHE A 104 -13.25 -2.29 9.19
N PRO A 105 -12.60 -1.63 8.22
CA PRO A 105 -11.82 -2.32 7.19
C PRO A 105 -10.69 -3.19 7.76
N SER A 106 -9.99 -2.71 8.79
CA SER A 106 -8.89 -3.44 9.42
C SER A 106 -9.37 -4.71 10.13
N VAL A 107 -10.50 -4.65 10.83
CA VAL A 107 -11.13 -5.82 11.46
C VAL A 107 -11.58 -6.81 10.39
N PHE A 108 -12.19 -6.35 9.30
CA PHE A 108 -12.58 -7.22 8.19
C PHE A 108 -11.36 -7.93 7.58
N ILE A 109 -10.28 -7.20 7.30
CA ILE A 109 -9.02 -7.76 6.78
C ILE A 109 -8.48 -8.82 7.72
N LEU A 110 -8.45 -8.55 9.03
CA LEU A 110 -7.98 -9.48 10.03
C LEU A 110 -8.81 -10.77 10.05
N ILE A 111 -10.15 -10.66 10.02
CA ILE A 111 -11.05 -11.82 9.96
C ILE A 111 -10.76 -12.67 8.71
N CYS A 112 -10.57 -12.05 7.55
CA CYS A 112 -10.20 -12.77 6.33
C CYS A 112 -8.91 -13.56 6.51
N TYR A 113 -7.85 -12.96 7.08
CA TYR A 113 -6.57 -13.63 7.28
C TYR A 113 -6.60 -14.71 8.35
N VAL A 114 -7.32 -14.49 9.46
CA VAL A 114 -7.55 -15.53 10.48
C VAL A 114 -8.19 -16.74 9.82
N ARG A 115 -9.27 -16.56 9.04
CA ARG A 115 -9.91 -17.66 8.32
C ARG A 115 -8.97 -18.34 7.32
N ILE A 116 -8.18 -17.58 6.57
CA ILE A 116 -7.17 -18.13 5.64
C ILE A 116 -6.18 -19.03 6.38
N PHE A 117 -5.61 -18.57 7.49
CA PHE A 117 -4.56 -19.31 8.20
C PHE A 117 -5.11 -20.52 8.94
N VAL A 118 -6.30 -20.43 9.53
CA VAL A 118 -7.00 -21.57 10.13
C VAL A 118 -7.29 -22.63 9.06
N PHE A 119 -7.88 -22.23 7.93
CA PHE A 119 -8.17 -23.14 6.82
C PHE A 119 -6.88 -23.77 6.27
N ALA A 120 -5.81 -22.98 6.12
CA ALA A 120 -4.53 -23.47 5.61
C ALA A 120 -3.85 -24.47 6.55
N LYS A 121 -3.97 -24.28 7.87
CA LYS A 121 -3.47 -25.24 8.88
C LYS A 121 -4.25 -26.55 8.81
N ASN A 122 -5.59 -26.48 8.80
CA ASN A 122 -6.47 -27.65 8.79
C ASN A 122 -6.39 -28.43 7.47
N SER A 123 -6.17 -27.74 6.36
CA SER A 123 -6.07 -28.35 5.03
C SER A 123 -4.69 -28.96 4.74
N ARG A 124 -3.67 -28.72 5.59
CA ARG A 124 -2.28 -29.14 5.31
C ARG A 124 -2.15 -30.65 5.16
N LYS A 125 -2.74 -31.45 6.06
CA LYS A 125 -2.73 -32.94 5.97
C LYS A 125 -3.43 -33.44 4.71
N LYS A 126 -4.63 -32.91 4.43
CA LYS A 126 -5.41 -33.25 3.23
C LYS A 126 -4.67 -32.93 1.93
N VAL A 127 -3.99 -31.78 1.88
CA VAL A 127 -3.20 -31.34 0.71
C VAL A 127 -1.91 -32.14 0.54
N MET A 128 -1.28 -32.61 1.63
CA MET A 128 -0.11 -33.49 1.55
C MET A 128 -0.44 -34.87 0.99
N ASN A 129 -1.66 -35.36 1.22
CA ASN A 129 -2.15 -36.65 0.70
C ASN A 129 -2.69 -36.55 -0.75
N LEU A 130 -2.69 -35.36 -1.37
CA LEU A 130 -3.10 -35.23 -2.78
C LEU A 130 -2.03 -35.85 -3.70
N SER A 131 -2.43 -36.82 -4.52
CA SER A 131 -1.57 -37.46 -5.54
C SER A 131 -1.05 -36.49 -6.60
N LYS A 132 -1.71 -35.34 -6.79
CA LYS A 132 -1.34 -34.34 -7.81
C LYS A 132 -0.39 -33.28 -7.23
N GLU A 133 0.92 -33.47 -7.43
CA GLU A 133 1.98 -32.55 -6.98
C GLU A 133 1.73 -31.09 -7.42
N ASN A 134 1.17 -30.88 -8.60
CA ASN A 134 0.80 -29.55 -9.12
C ASN A 134 -0.24 -28.82 -8.26
N LYS A 135 -1.24 -29.53 -7.71
CA LYS A 135 -2.23 -28.94 -6.80
C LYS A 135 -1.60 -28.54 -5.46
N LYS A 136 -0.70 -29.38 -4.94
CA LYS A 136 0.08 -29.10 -3.72
C LYS A 136 0.96 -27.85 -3.89
N LYS A 137 1.70 -27.75 -5.00
CA LYS A 137 2.51 -26.57 -5.35
C LYS A 137 1.65 -25.30 -5.48
N GLY A 138 0.50 -25.39 -6.15
CA GLY A 138 -0.43 -24.26 -6.31
C GLY A 138 -0.98 -23.75 -4.99
N PHE A 139 -1.41 -24.65 -4.10
CA PHE A 139 -1.92 -24.29 -2.77
C PHE A 139 -0.84 -23.60 -1.92
N ASN A 140 0.36 -24.18 -1.83
CA ASN A 140 1.48 -23.60 -1.08
C ASN A 140 1.88 -22.22 -1.62
N LYS A 141 1.84 -22.03 -2.94
CA LYS A 141 2.10 -20.72 -3.58
C LYS A 141 1.05 -19.69 -3.15
N SER A 142 -0.23 -20.04 -3.16
CA SER A 142 -1.32 -19.15 -2.72
C SER A 142 -1.20 -18.78 -1.24
N VAL A 143 -0.89 -19.73 -0.36
CA VAL A 143 -0.67 -19.48 1.07
C VAL A 143 0.55 -18.59 1.30
N LYS A 144 1.66 -18.83 0.58
CA LYS A 144 2.86 -17.97 0.65
C LYS A 144 2.56 -16.53 0.23
N LEU A 145 1.78 -16.35 -0.84
CA LEU A 145 1.33 -15.03 -1.27
C LEU A 145 0.43 -14.37 -0.22
N ALA A 146 -0.53 -15.09 0.35
CA ALA A 146 -1.40 -14.57 1.41
C ALA A 146 -0.60 -14.14 2.66
N LYS A 147 0.43 -14.90 3.05
CA LYS A 147 1.35 -14.50 4.13
C LYS A 147 2.05 -13.18 3.84
N GLY A 148 2.54 -13.01 2.61
CA GLY A 148 3.09 -11.73 2.18
C GLY A 148 2.05 -10.61 2.34
N LEU A 149 0.88 -10.76 1.73
CA LEU A 149 -0.15 -9.72 1.82
C LEU A 149 -0.60 -9.41 3.26
N PHE A 150 -0.58 -10.39 4.16
CA PHE A 150 -0.78 -10.18 5.60
C PHE A 150 0.35 -9.36 6.24
N CYS A 151 1.63 -9.67 5.94
CA CYS A 151 2.75 -8.83 6.38
C CYS A 151 2.63 -7.39 5.88
N SER A 152 2.16 -7.18 4.64
CA SER A 152 1.88 -5.83 4.11
C SER A 152 0.83 -5.10 4.94
N PHE A 153 -0.24 -5.79 5.34
CA PHE A 153 -1.29 -5.22 6.20
C PHE A 153 -0.77 -4.89 7.61
N MET A 154 0.05 -5.77 8.19
CA MET A 154 0.67 -5.53 9.49
C MET A 154 1.60 -4.32 9.44
N LEU A 155 2.36 -4.16 8.36
CA LEU A 155 3.21 -2.99 8.15
C LEU A 155 2.38 -1.71 8.00
N PHE A 156 1.34 -1.73 7.17
CA PHE A 156 0.40 -0.61 7.04
C PHE A 156 -0.13 -0.21 8.42
N THR A 157 -0.61 -1.19 9.20
CA THR A 157 -1.16 -0.96 10.54
C THR A 157 -0.10 -0.40 11.49
N ALA A 158 1.10 -0.98 11.52
CA ALA A 158 2.20 -0.51 12.37
C ALA A 158 2.63 0.92 12.04
N CYS A 159 2.59 1.31 10.76
CA CYS A 159 2.93 2.67 10.35
C CYS A 159 1.85 3.69 10.74
N TRP A 160 0.58 3.33 10.63
CA TRP A 160 -0.54 4.25 10.88
C TRP A 160 -1.03 4.27 12.34
N LEU A 161 -0.80 3.19 13.09
CA LEU A 161 -1.29 3.04 14.47
C LEU A 161 -0.79 4.15 15.40
N PRO A 162 0.50 4.55 15.41
CA PRO A 162 0.97 5.64 16.26
C PRO A 162 0.19 6.94 16.03
N TYR A 163 -0.04 7.30 14.76
CA TYR A 163 -0.80 8.51 14.44
C TYR A 163 -2.28 8.38 14.83
N GLY A 164 -2.88 7.20 14.60
CA GLY A 164 -4.23 6.89 15.06
C GLY A 164 -4.39 7.04 16.57
N LEU A 165 -3.41 6.63 17.37
CA LEU A 165 -3.42 6.80 18.82
C LEU A 165 -3.36 8.28 19.24
N ILE A 166 -2.52 9.09 18.59
CA ILE A 166 -2.49 10.55 18.82
C ILE A 166 -3.86 11.16 18.52
N VAL A 167 -4.48 10.76 17.40
CA VAL A 167 -5.81 11.24 17.02
C VAL A 167 -6.87 10.92 18.09
N MET A 168 -6.77 9.76 18.72
CA MET A 168 -7.74 9.29 19.73
C MET A 168 -7.45 9.75 21.16
N THR A 169 -6.27 10.28 21.45
CA THR A 169 -5.87 10.63 22.83
C THR A 169 -5.66 12.13 23.01
N ASP A 170 -5.22 12.84 21.98
CA ASP A 170 -4.87 14.26 22.07
C ASP A 170 -5.97 15.15 21.49
N PHE A 171 -7.20 15.03 21.99
CA PHE A 171 -8.36 15.78 21.45
C PHE A 171 -8.23 17.30 21.60
N HIS A 172 -7.41 17.77 22.55
CA HIS A 172 -7.20 19.18 22.85
C HIS A 172 -5.86 19.70 22.32
N ASP A 173 -5.17 18.93 21.48
CA ASP A 173 -3.90 19.32 20.85
C ASP A 173 -2.81 19.79 21.84
N ARG A 174 -2.70 19.09 22.98
CA ARG A 174 -1.78 19.40 24.08
C ARG A 174 -0.40 18.78 23.89
N LEU A 175 -0.26 17.75 23.06
CA LEU A 175 1.04 17.12 22.85
C LEU A 175 1.99 18.01 22.05
N SER A 176 3.28 17.83 22.30
CA SER A 176 4.34 18.62 21.66
C SER A 176 4.42 18.37 20.15
N ARG A 177 5.02 19.30 19.41
CA ARG A 177 5.27 19.16 17.97
C ARG A 177 5.97 17.84 17.62
N ALA A 178 6.99 17.46 18.40
CA ALA A 178 7.73 16.22 18.19
C ALA A 178 6.83 14.99 18.29
N ALA A 179 5.91 14.97 19.26
CA ALA A 179 4.97 13.86 19.46
C ALA A 179 3.97 13.69 18.30
N HIS A 180 3.69 14.76 17.54
CA HIS A 180 2.87 14.69 16.32
C HIS A 180 3.71 14.37 15.07
N MET A 181 4.91 14.94 14.96
CA MET A 181 5.81 14.78 13.81
C MET A 181 6.28 13.35 13.58
N PHE A 182 6.71 12.64 14.63
CA PHE A 182 7.23 11.28 14.45
C PHE A 182 6.15 10.30 13.95
N PRO A 183 4.94 10.22 14.56
CA PRO A 183 3.88 9.34 14.09
C PRO A 183 3.43 9.61 12.65
N ILE A 184 3.26 10.89 12.26
CA ILE A 184 2.82 11.23 10.91
C ILE A 184 3.91 10.91 9.86
N ALA A 185 5.19 11.12 10.21
CA ALA A 185 6.30 10.78 9.32
C ALA A 185 6.36 9.27 9.06
N ILE A 186 6.18 8.45 10.10
CA ILE A 186 6.09 6.98 9.98
C ILE A 186 4.89 6.59 9.11
N ALA A 187 3.73 7.23 9.28
CA ALA A 187 2.54 6.98 8.49
C ALA A 187 2.77 7.25 7.00
N HIS A 188 3.42 8.37 6.65
CA HIS A 188 3.76 8.68 5.25
C HIS A 188 4.83 7.76 4.67
N PHE A 189 5.77 7.29 5.49
CA PHE A 189 6.81 6.36 5.05
C PHE A 189 6.26 5.01 4.54
N ASN A 190 5.06 4.63 4.98
CA ASN A 190 4.33 3.44 4.51
C ASN A 190 4.29 3.34 2.97
N SER A 191 4.01 4.46 2.27
CA SER A 191 3.90 4.47 0.82
C SER A 191 5.21 4.04 0.12
N THR A 192 6.36 4.39 0.70
CA THR A 192 7.70 4.03 0.21
C THR A 192 8.01 2.55 0.44
N LEU A 193 7.37 1.91 1.42
CA LEU A 193 7.59 0.50 1.72
C LEU A 193 6.83 -0.43 0.76
N ASN A 194 5.80 0.06 0.06
CA ASN A 194 5.00 -0.76 -0.85
C ASN A 194 5.85 -1.43 -1.97
N PRO A 195 6.69 -0.72 -2.76
CA PRO A 195 7.54 -1.35 -3.77
C PRO A 195 8.57 -2.35 -3.20
N ILE A 196 9.17 -2.03 -2.04
CA ILE A 196 10.13 -2.90 -1.35
C ILE A 196 9.43 -4.18 -0.92
N PHE A 197 8.24 -4.04 -0.34
CA PHE A 197 7.42 -5.15 0.10
C PHE A 197 7.02 -6.06 -1.06
N PHE A 198 6.49 -5.49 -2.15
CA PHE A 198 6.10 -6.26 -3.33
C PHE A 198 7.31 -6.89 -4.03
N GLY A 199 8.45 -6.20 -4.07
CA GLY A 199 9.72 -6.70 -4.62
C GLY A 199 10.31 -7.88 -3.84
N ILE A 200 10.08 -7.95 -2.53
CA ILE A 200 10.55 -9.06 -1.68
C ILE A 200 9.52 -10.20 -1.67
N SER A 201 8.24 -9.89 -1.53
CA SER A 201 7.18 -10.87 -1.25
C SER A 201 6.61 -11.56 -2.49
N ASN A 202 6.65 -10.92 -3.66
CA ASN A 202 6.09 -11.47 -4.90
C ASN A 202 7.17 -11.86 -5.90
N ARG A 203 7.26 -13.16 -6.19
CA ARG A 203 8.26 -13.73 -7.12
C ARG A 203 8.19 -13.14 -8.53
N HIS A 204 6.99 -12.73 -8.98
CA HIS A 204 6.81 -12.09 -10.29
C HIS A 204 7.37 -10.66 -10.29
N PHE A 205 7.09 -9.86 -9.24
CA PHE A 205 7.69 -8.52 -9.08
C PHE A 205 9.20 -8.60 -8.90
N LYS A 206 9.69 -9.51 -8.06
CA LYS A 206 11.13 -9.76 -7.87
C LYS A 206 11.86 -10.02 -9.19
N ASN A 207 11.28 -10.88 -10.04
CA ASN A 207 11.85 -11.20 -11.35
C ASN A 207 11.77 -10.00 -12.31
N GLY A 208 10.67 -9.24 -12.28
CA GLY A 208 10.53 -7.99 -13.03
C GLY A 208 11.59 -6.95 -12.64
N TYR A 209 11.78 -6.71 -11.33
CA TYR A 209 12.80 -5.80 -10.81
C TYR A 209 14.21 -6.26 -11.18
N LYS A 210 14.52 -7.56 -11.05
CA LYS A 210 15.82 -8.10 -11.49
C LYS A 210 16.08 -7.84 -12.97
N LYS A 211 15.07 -8.07 -13.82
CA LYS A 211 15.18 -7.83 -15.27
C LYS A 211 15.40 -6.35 -15.56
N PHE A 212 14.62 -5.48 -14.91
CA PHE A 212 14.77 -4.03 -15.07
C PHE A 212 16.16 -3.54 -14.64
N ILE A 213 16.63 -3.92 -13.45
CA ILE A 213 17.96 -3.55 -12.94
C ILE A 213 19.05 -4.08 -13.88
N SER A 214 18.94 -5.32 -14.35
CA SER A 214 19.89 -5.87 -15.32
C SER A 214 19.95 -5.05 -16.61
N LEU A 215 18.80 -4.60 -17.13
CA LEU A 215 18.74 -3.78 -18.34
C LEU A 215 19.35 -2.39 -18.11
N VAL A 216 19.08 -1.76 -16.97
CA VAL A 216 19.67 -0.47 -16.59
C VAL A 216 21.18 -0.58 -16.44
N LEU A 217 21.68 -1.61 -15.74
CA LEU A 217 23.12 -1.84 -15.56
C LEU A 217 23.83 -2.11 -16.89
N VAL A 218 23.20 -2.85 -17.81
CA VAL A 218 23.73 -3.06 -19.17
C VAL A 218 23.76 -1.74 -19.95
N LYS A 219 22.69 -0.94 -19.91
CA LYS A 219 22.66 0.38 -20.57
C LYS A 219 23.73 1.33 -20.01
N LEU A 220 23.91 1.39 -18.68
CA LEU A 220 24.93 2.21 -18.03
C LEU A 220 26.35 1.75 -18.43
N ARG A 221 26.59 0.43 -18.51
CA ARG A 221 27.87 -0.11 -19.02
C ARG A 221 28.12 0.25 -20.48
N ILE A 222 27.10 0.18 -21.34
CA ILE A 222 27.23 0.54 -22.76
C ILE A 222 27.45 2.05 -22.94
N GLY A 223 26.74 2.89 -22.17
CA GLY A 223 26.95 4.34 -22.14
C GLY A 223 28.39 4.69 -21.76
N LYS A 224 28.87 4.15 -20.62
CA LYS A 224 30.26 4.34 -20.16
C LYS A 224 31.29 3.87 -21.19
N LYS A 225 31.00 2.81 -21.95
CA LYS A 225 31.90 2.29 -23.01
C LYS A 225 31.90 3.18 -24.27
N LYS A 226 30.78 3.84 -24.59
CA LYS A 226 30.71 4.84 -25.67
C LYS A 226 31.46 6.12 -25.29
N ASP A 227 31.24 6.62 -24.07
CA ASP A 227 31.87 7.86 -23.58
C ASP A 227 33.40 7.74 -23.53
N MET A 228 33.90 6.57 -23.09
CA MET A 228 35.34 6.28 -23.06
C MET A 228 35.95 6.17 -24.48
N LYS A 229 35.16 5.71 -25.47
CA LYS A 229 35.62 5.59 -26.85
C LYS A 229 35.62 6.96 -27.56
N SER A 230 34.67 7.84 -27.25
CA SER A 230 34.68 9.22 -27.75
C SER A 230 35.80 10.06 -27.13
N SER A 231 36.13 9.88 -25.84
CA SER A 231 37.25 10.59 -25.22
C SER A 231 38.61 10.15 -25.79
N LEU A 232 38.77 8.85 -26.09
CA LEU A 232 39.97 8.32 -26.76
C LEU A 232 40.10 8.87 -28.19
N ASN A 233 39.01 8.95 -28.95
CA ASN A 233 39.05 9.52 -30.30
C ASN A 233 39.35 11.02 -30.30
N ASN A 234 38.79 11.80 -29.36
CA ASN A 234 39.11 13.23 -29.24
C ASN A 234 40.57 13.49 -28.84
N SER A 235 41.13 12.66 -27.94
CA SER A 235 42.54 12.77 -27.53
C SER A 235 43.53 12.38 -28.62
N ASN A 236 43.14 11.49 -29.54
CA ASN A 236 43.96 11.11 -30.68
C ASN A 236 43.86 12.13 -31.82
N GLY A 237 42.71 12.80 -31.99
CA GLY A 237 42.56 13.91 -32.95
C GLY A 237 43.40 15.14 -32.60
N THR A 238 43.53 15.47 -31.32
CA THR A 238 44.33 16.63 -30.86
C THR A 238 45.85 16.41 -30.96
N LYS A 239 46.34 15.16 -31.11
CA LYS A 239 47.76 14.85 -31.26
C LYS A 239 48.28 14.88 -32.70
N ILE A 240 47.40 15.05 -33.69
CA ILE A 240 47.76 15.03 -35.12
C ILE A 240 47.90 16.46 -35.68
N GLU A 241 47.48 17.49 -34.94
CA GLU A 241 47.49 18.90 -35.38
C GLU A 241 48.60 19.77 -34.72
N GLY A 242 49.60 19.17 -34.06
CA GLY A 242 50.75 19.88 -33.48
C GLY A 242 52.06 19.24 -33.87
#